data_AF-A0A3V4M762-F1
#
_entry.id   AF-A0A3V4M762-F1
#
_cell.length_a   1.000
_cell.length_b   1.000
_cell.length_c   1.000
_cell.angle_alpha   90.00
_cell.angle_beta   90.00
_cell.angle_gamma   90.00
#
_symmetry.space_group_name_H-M   'P 1'
#
loop_
_entity.id
_entity.type
_entity.pdbx_description
1 polymer ?
#
loop_
_entity_poly.entity_id
_entity_poly.type
_entity_poly.pdbx_seq_one_letter_code
_entity_poly.pdbx_strand_id
1 'polypeptide(L)'
;MLLTMEEIKAQLRLDEDYDADDRHLQLLACAAQKRTETYLNRKLYAPDETIPDSDPDGLHLSDDIRLGMLMLISHFYENRSSVTEVEKLDMPQSFGWLVGPYRYFPQ
;
A
#
# COMPACT_ATOMS: atom_id res chain seq x y z
N MET A 1 4.78 5.69 7.92
CA MET A 1 4.52 5.42 6.49
C MET A 1 5.72 4.66 5.98
N LEU A 2 5.50 3.48 5.39
CA LEU A 2 6.61 2.63 4.94
C LEU A 2 7.13 2.98 3.54
N LEU A 3 6.29 3.61 2.71
CA LEU A 3 6.68 4.13 1.40
C LEU A 3 7.20 5.56 1.56
N THR A 4 8.13 5.96 0.70
CA THR A 4 8.60 7.36 0.65
C THR A 4 7.76 8.20 -0.30
N MET A 5 7.81 9.52 -0.14
CA MET A 5 7.14 10.44 -1.07
C MET A 5 7.73 10.36 -2.48
N GLU A 6 9.05 10.17 -2.59
CA GLU A 6 9.75 9.99 -3.86
C GLU A 6 9.20 8.78 -4.63
N GLU A 7 9.05 7.63 -3.96
CA GLU A 7 8.48 6.42 -4.56
C GLU A 7 7.04 6.63 -5.04
N ILE A 8 6.23 7.32 -4.22
CA ILE A 8 4.83 7.60 -4.55
C ILE A 8 4.73 8.54 -5.75
N LYS A 9 5.51 9.63 -5.76
CA LYS A 9 5.52 10.59 -6.88
C LYS A 9 6.02 9.93 -8.17
N ALA A 10 7.08 9.14 -8.09
CA ALA A 10 7.58 8.37 -9.22
C ALA A 10 6.53 7.41 -9.79
N GLN A 11 5.82 6.68 -8.93
CA GLN A 11 4.73 5.78 -9.32
C GLN A 11 3.58 6.53 -10.02
N LEU A 12 3.25 7.73 -9.54
CA LEU A 12 2.19 8.58 -10.10
C LEU A 12 2.66 9.45 -11.27
N ARG A 13 3.94 9.36 -11.65
CA ARG A 13 4.58 10.19 -12.68
C ARG A 13 4.46 11.70 -12.40
N LEU A 14 4.59 12.07 -11.14
CA LEU A 14 4.68 13.45 -10.69
C LEU A 14 6.14 13.87 -10.57
N ASP A 15 6.43 15.14 -10.81
CA ASP A 15 7.76 15.71 -10.58
C ASP A 15 8.10 15.68 -9.07
N GLU A 16 9.39 15.51 -8.74
CA GLU A 16 9.83 15.37 -7.33
C GLU A 16 9.52 16.63 -6.50
N ASP A 17 9.58 17.80 -7.13
CA ASP A 17 9.31 19.12 -6.53
C ASP A 17 7.82 19.50 -6.54
N TYR A 18 6.93 18.67 -7.10
CA TYR A 18 5.48 18.88 -7.03
C TYR A 18 4.96 18.62 -5.62
N ASP A 19 4.58 19.66 -4.89
CA ASP A 19 4.17 19.57 -3.47
C ASP A 19 2.68 19.84 -3.21
N ALA A 20 1.93 20.28 -4.24
CA ALA A 20 0.53 20.69 -4.09
C ALA A 20 -0.39 19.57 -3.57
N ASP A 21 -0.07 18.31 -3.89
CA ASP A 21 -0.85 17.14 -3.44
C ASP A 21 -0.20 16.40 -2.25
N ASP A 22 0.91 16.88 -1.67
CA ASP A 22 1.68 16.11 -0.67
C ASP A 22 0.82 15.64 0.51
N ARG A 23 -0.07 16.50 1.00
CA ARG A 23 -1.01 16.14 2.07
C ARG A 23 -1.98 15.02 1.63
N HIS A 24 -2.42 15.04 0.39
CA HIS A 24 -3.30 14.01 -0.16
C HIS A 24 -2.55 12.69 -0.39
N LEU A 25 -1.36 12.76 -0.98
CA LEU A 25 -0.49 11.60 -1.18
C LEU A 25 -0.13 10.91 0.13
N GLN A 26 0.15 11.68 1.19
CA GLN A 26 0.41 11.14 2.53
C GLN A 26 -0.82 10.44 3.13
N LEU A 27 -2.03 10.96 2.88
CA LEU A 27 -3.27 10.30 3.27
C LEU A 27 -3.44 8.96 2.54
N LEU A 28 -3.24 8.95 1.21
CA LEU A 28 -3.34 7.74 0.39
C LEU A 28 -2.34 6.68 0.83
N ALA A 29 -1.11 7.07 1.12
CA ALA A 29 -0.08 6.15 1.58
C ALA A 29 -0.39 5.55 2.96
N CYS A 30 -0.88 6.36 3.90
CA CYS A 30 -1.36 5.85 5.19
C CYS A 30 -2.52 4.86 5.01
N ALA A 31 -3.48 5.18 4.13
CA ALA A 31 -4.62 4.33 3.85
C ALA A 31 -4.19 3.01 3.17
N ALA A 32 -3.28 3.07 2.20
CA ALA A 32 -2.75 1.90 1.51
C ALA A 32 -1.99 0.98 2.46
N GLN A 33 -1.14 1.53 3.33
CA GLN A 33 -0.47 0.74 4.37
C GLN A 33 -1.49 0.07 5.29
N LYS A 34 -2.43 0.83 5.85
CA LYS A 34 -3.42 0.27 6.77
C LYS A 34 -4.30 -0.79 6.13
N ARG A 35 -4.69 -0.59 4.87
CA ARG A 35 -5.46 -1.56 4.09
C ARG A 35 -4.66 -2.84 3.85
N THR A 36 -3.38 -2.72 3.56
CA THR A 36 -2.48 -3.85 3.32
C THR A 36 -2.27 -4.67 4.60
N GLU A 37 -1.98 -4.02 5.72
CA GLU A 37 -1.89 -4.69 7.03
C GLU A 37 -3.20 -5.41 7.40
N THR A 38 -4.35 -4.76 7.18
CA THR A 38 -5.67 -5.36 7.44
C THR A 38 -5.95 -6.54 6.51
N TYR A 39 -5.55 -6.43 5.24
CA TYR A 39 -5.72 -7.51 4.26
C TYR A 39 -4.83 -8.71 4.59
N LEU A 40 -3.58 -8.47 4.95
CA LEU A 40 -2.61 -9.49 5.32
C LEU A 40 -2.93 -10.15 6.67
N ASN A 41 -3.67 -9.46 7.54
CA ASN A 41 -3.83 -9.82 8.94
C ASN A 41 -2.46 -9.88 9.67
N ARG A 42 -1.57 -8.94 9.33
CA ARG A 42 -0.20 -8.83 9.83
C ARG A 42 0.19 -7.35 9.88
N LYS A 43 1.05 -6.98 10.83
CA LYS A 43 1.66 -5.65 10.86
C LYS A 43 2.90 -5.63 9.97
N LEU A 44 3.09 -4.54 9.23
CA LEU A 44 4.24 -4.34 8.36
C LEU A 44 5.32 -3.52 9.05
N TYR A 45 6.57 -3.90 8.84
CA TYR A 45 7.77 -3.26 9.39
C TYR A 45 8.73 -2.87 8.27
N ALA A 46 9.52 -1.80 8.48
CA ALA A 46 10.54 -1.43 7.51
C ALA A 46 11.62 -2.51 7.40
N PRO A 47 12.26 -2.74 6.23
CA PRO A 47 13.21 -3.84 6.04
C PRO A 47 14.37 -3.89 7.04
N ASP A 48 14.77 -2.73 7.58
CA ASP A 48 15.83 -2.53 8.55
C ASP A 48 15.35 -2.49 10.01
N GLU A 49 14.04 -2.57 10.24
CA GLU A 49 13.44 -2.52 11.57
C GLU A 49 13.40 -3.92 12.22
N THR A 50 13.77 -4.00 13.50
CA THR A 50 13.64 -5.25 14.27
C THR A 50 12.16 -5.47 14.63
N ILE A 51 11.61 -6.62 14.23
CA ILE A 51 10.27 -7.03 14.66
C ILE A 51 10.33 -7.42 16.14
N PRO A 52 9.47 -6.85 17.01
CA PRO A 52 9.46 -7.17 18.42
C PRO A 52 8.94 -8.59 18.67
N ASP A 53 9.48 -9.27 19.68
CA ASP A 53 9.06 -10.63 20.07
C ASP A 53 7.56 -10.75 20.42
N SER A 54 6.91 -9.63 20.76
CA SER A 54 5.46 -9.55 21.02
C SER A 54 4.60 -9.69 19.76
N ASP A 55 5.19 -9.62 18.56
CA ASP A 55 4.51 -9.68 17.27
C ASP A 55 5.12 -10.79 16.38
N PRO A 56 4.86 -12.07 16.72
CA PRO A 56 5.45 -13.20 15.99
C PRO A 56 4.99 -13.28 14.53
N ASP A 57 3.85 -12.67 14.24
CA ASP A 57 3.27 -12.59 12.90
C ASP A 57 3.66 -11.28 12.19
N GLY A 58 4.55 -10.46 12.75
CA GLY A 58 5.09 -9.28 12.08
C GLY A 58 5.74 -9.63 10.75
N LEU A 59 5.68 -8.73 9.77
CA LEU A 59 6.23 -8.95 8.44
C LEU A 59 7.05 -7.75 7.96
N HIS A 60 8.28 -8.00 7.53
CA HIS A 60 9.07 -7.00 6.82
C HIS A 60 8.45 -6.69 5.45
N LEU A 61 8.47 -5.41 5.06
CA LEU A 61 8.01 -4.97 3.76
C LEU A 61 8.91 -5.53 2.65
N SER A 62 8.45 -6.58 1.96
CA SER A 62 9.07 -7.08 0.73
C SER A 62 8.77 -6.19 -0.48
N ASP A 63 9.54 -6.34 -1.56
CA ASP A 63 9.34 -5.58 -2.80
C ASP A 63 7.97 -5.85 -3.42
N ASP A 64 7.44 -7.07 -3.32
CA ASP A 64 6.11 -7.42 -3.82
C ASP A 64 5.01 -6.65 -3.08
N ILE A 65 5.10 -6.57 -1.74
CA ILE A 65 4.14 -5.84 -0.92
C ILE A 65 4.28 -4.34 -1.15
N ARG A 66 5.52 -3.84 -1.29
CA ARG A 66 5.82 -2.45 -1.63
C ARG A 66 5.16 -2.05 -2.95
N LEU A 67 5.36 -2.85 -4.00
CA LEU A 67 4.74 -2.62 -5.30
C LEU A 67 3.21 -2.75 -5.22
N GLY A 68 2.69 -3.71 -4.47
CA GLY A 68 1.25 -3.83 -4.22
C GLY A 68 0.66 -2.54 -3.64
N MET A 69 1.28 -2.01 -2.58
CA MET A 69 0.85 -0.74 -1.97
C MET A 69 0.90 0.42 -2.96
N LEU A 70 1.93 0.51 -3.81
CA LEU A 70 2.04 1.53 -4.86
C LEU A 70 0.91 1.42 -5.89
N MET A 71 0.55 0.21 -6.33
CA MET A 71 -0.58 -0.02 -7.22
C MET A 71 -1.91 0.41 -6.61
N LEU A 72 -2.07 0.22 -5.29
CA LEU A 72 -3.26 0.66 -4.57
C LEU A 72 -3.33 2.19 -4.46
N ILE A 73 -2.19 2.86 -4.26
CA ILE A 73 -2.12 4.33 -4.25
C ILE A 73 -2.48 4.91 -5.62
N SER A 74 -1.91 4.37 -6.71
CA SER A 74 -2.29 4.77 -8.08
C SER A 74 -3.79 4.67 -8.30
N HIS A 75 -4.39 3.56 -7.90
CA HIS A 75 -5.82 3.35 -8.03
C HIS A 75 -6.65 4.40 -7.28
N PHE A 76 -6.32 4.70 -6.02
CA PHE A 76 -7.06 5.71 -5.25
C PHE A 76 -6.85 7.14 -5.75
N TYR A 77 -5.65 7.45 -6.26
CA TYR A 77 -5.34 8.77 -6.78
C TYR A 77 -6.12 9.08 -8.07
N GLU A 78 -6.21 8.10 -8.97
CA GLU A 78 -6.92 8.20 -10.25
C GLU A 78 -8.44 8.13 -10.07
N ASN A 79 -8.94 7.32 -9.12
CA ASN A 79 -10.37 7.05 -8.94
C ASN A 79 -10.92 7.75 -7.69
N ARG A 80 -11.20 9.05 -7.81
CA ARG A 80 -11.62 9.95 -6.70
C ARG A 80 -13.10 9.84 -6.30
N SER A 81 -13.85 8.93 -6.89
CA SER A 81 -15.26 8.67 -6.58
C SER A 81 -15.51 7.19 -6.77
N SER A 82 -16.53 6.66 -6.09
CA SER A 82 -16.93 5.26 -6.26
C SER A 82 -17.07 4.96 -7.75
N VAL A 83 -16.26 4.03 -8.22
CA VAL A 83 -16.25 3.55 -9.60
C VAL A 83 -17.67 3.20 -10.04
N THR A 84 -18.06 3.64 -11.23
CA THR A 84 -19.38 3.34 -11.80
C THR A 84 -19.57 1.82 -11.92
N GLU A 85 -20.82 1.34 -12.03
CA GLU A 85 -21.16 -0.10 -12.05
C GLU A 85 -20.35 -0.99 -13.02
N VAL A 86 -19.67 -0.39 -13.99
CA VAL A 86 -18.84 -1.05 -15.02
C VAL A 86 -17.45 -1.46 -14.49
N GLU A 87 -16.95 -0.82 -13.43
CA GLU A 87 -15.58 -0.97 -12.91
C GLU A 87 -15.53 -1.55 -11.49
N LYS A 88 -16.45 -2.47 -11.14
CA LYS A 88 -16.66 -3.07 -9.80
C LYS A 88 -15.47 -3.85 -9.17
N LEU A 89 -14.24 -3.68 -9.64
CA LEU A 89 -13.08 -4.19 -8.91
C LEU A 89 -12.71 -3.17 -7.83
N ASP A 90 -13.25 -3.36 -6.62
CA ASP A 90 -12.93 -2.57 -5.41
C ASP A 90 -11.43 -2.60 -5.04
N MET A 91 -10.64 -3.43 -5.72
CA MET A 91 -9.21 -3.64 -5.49
C MET A 91 -8.51 -3.92 -6.84
N PRO A 92 -7.35 -3.29 -7.11
CA PRO A 92 -6.53 -3.63 -8.28
C PRO A 92 -6.14 -5.11 -8.27
N GLN A 93 -6.30 -5.80 -9.41
CA GLN A 93 -5.92 -7.22 -9.52
C GLN A 93 -4.43 -7.45 -9.21
N SER A 94 -3.58 -6.50 -9.59
CA SER A 94 -2.14 -6.51 -9.27
C SER A 94 -1.88 -6.53 -7.76
N PHE A 95 -2.64 -5.76 -6.97
CA PHE A 95 -2.53 -5.79 -5.51
C PHE A 95 -2.84 -7.19 -4.98
N GLY A 96 -3.96 -7.77 -5.40
CA GLY A 96 -4.37 -9.11 -4.96
C GLY A 96 -3.35 -10.19 -5.33
N TRP A 97 -2.77 -10.10 -6.52
CA TRP A 97 -1.75 -11.04 -7.00
C TRP A 97 -0.43 -10.94 -6.21
N LEU A 98 0.06 -9.72 -5.96
CA LEU A 98 1.33 -9.48 -5.27
C LEU A 98 1.23 -9.73 -3.76
N VAL A 99 0.16 -9.24 -3.14
CA VAL A 99 0.03 -9.21 -1.67
C VAL A 99 -0.67 -10.47 -1.14
N GLY A 100 -1.57 -11.07 -1.92
CA GLY A 100 -2.35 -12.26 -1.55
C GLY A 100 -1.55 -13.40 -0.91
N PRO A 101 -0.41 -13.82 -1.47
CA PRO A 101 0.39 -14.93 -0.95
C PRO A 101 0.93 -14.72 0.48
N TYR A 102 1.04 -13.48 0.96
CA TYR A 102 1.60 -13.15 2.28
C TYR A 102 0.55 -13.14 3.40
N ARG A 103 -0.73 -13.35 3.06
CA ARG A 103 -1.84 -13.27 4.00
C ARG A 103 -1.78 -14.38 5.04
N TYR A 104 -1.94 -13.99 6.30
CA TYR A 104 -1.96 -14.92 7.43
C TYR A 104 -3.39 -15.30 7.81
N PHE A 105 -3.62 -16.61 7.89
CA PHE A 105 -4.87 -17.21 8.36
C PHE A 105 -4.57 -17.97 9.66
N PRO A 106 -4.94 -17.42 10.83
CA PRO A 106 -4.74 -18.13 12.09
C PRO A 106 -5.53 -19.44 12.09
N GLN A 107 -4.90 -20.51 12.58
CA GLN A 107 -5.51 -21.83 12.71
C GLN A 107 -6.34 -21.94 13.99
#